data_AF-A0A3L6PNS1-F1
#
_entry.id   AF-A0A3L6PNS1-F1
#
_cell.length_a   1.000
_cell.length_b   1.000
_cell.length_c   1.000
_cell.angle_alpha   90.00
_cell.angle_beta   90.00
_cell.angle_gamma   90.00
#
_symmetry.space_group_name_H-M   'P 1'
#
loop_
_entity.id
_entity.type
_entity.pdbx_description
1 polymer ?
#
loop_
_entity_poly.entity_id
_entity_poly.type
_entity_poly.pdbx_seq_one_letter_code
_entity_poly.pdbx_strand_id
1 'polypeptide(L)'
;MDAVNERKLPPELRGRGNAVRSETDIVNVVEQRIWHSMEEGHFENLPGKGKPLNLNSNPHADPAEDTLYRILSRNSCAPEWVELNKEIRGMIAGWRVLQEQIRQINDKVFRYNQIVSFGRQMFGLNWEKEVDKLKSN
;
A
#
# COMPACT_ATOMS: atom_id res chain seq x y z
N MET A 1 -13.08 29.85 17.06
CA MET A 1 -12.52 28.79 17.91
C MET A 1 -13.69 27.90 18.30
N ASP A 2 -13.75 26.71 17.69
CA ASP A 2 -14.99 25.95 17.59
C ASP A 2 -15.35 25.21 18.89
N ALA A 3 -16.31 25.76 19.64
CA ALA A 3 -16.91 25.15 20.82
C ALA A 3 -17.51 23.74 20.57
N VAL A 4 -17.69 23.36 19.30
CA VAL A 4 -18.11 22.01 18.89
C VAL A 4 -16.99 20.99 19.08
N ASN A 5 -15.73 21.37 18.84
CA ASN A 5 -14.60 20.46 18.98
C ASN A 5 -14.23 20.22 20.45
N GLU A 6 -14.40 21.23 21.32
CA GLU A 6 -14.11 21.09 22.76
C GLU A 6 -15.02 20.08 23.47
N ARG A 7 -16.26 19.91 23.00
CA ARG A 7 -17.19 18.90 23.55
C ARG A 7 -16.76 17.46 23.27
N LYS A 8 -15.94 17.23 22.24
CA LYS A 8 -15.39 15.90 21.92
C LYS A 8 -14.18 15.54 22.79
N LEU A 9 -13.55 16.53 23.43
CA LEU A 9 -12.39 16.31 24.27
C LEU A 9 -12.78 15.81 25.66
N PRO A 10 -11.92 14.98 26.29
CA PRO A 10 -12.01 14.67 27.71
C PRO A 10 -12.11 15.97 28.54
N PRO A 11 -12.98 16.05 29.57
CA PRO A 11 -13.10 17.20 30.47
C PRO A 11 -11.75 17.76 30.97
N GLU A 12 -10.77 16.89 31.19
CA GLU A 12 -9.41 17.18 31.66
C GLU A 12 -8.58 18.00 30.64
N LEU A 13 -8.98 17.99 29.36
CA LEU A 13 -8.32 18.67 28.24
C LEU A 13 -9.13 19.85 27.68
N ARG A 14 -10.35 20.08 28.18
CA ARG A 14 -11.20 21.23 27.79
C ARG A 14 -10.61 22.53 28.35
N GLY A 15 -10.68 23.63 27.60
CA GLY A 15 -10.19 24.94 28.02
C GLY A 15 -8.65 25.13 28.07
N ARG A 16 -7.85 24.06 27.91
CA ARG A 16 -6.38 24.19 27.71
C ARG A 16 -6.07 24.79 26.34
N GLY A 17 -5.20 25.79 26.26
CA GLY A 17 -4.80 26.40 24.98
C GLY A 17 -4.13 25.40 24.04
N ASN A 18 -4.24 25.61 22.72
CA ASN A 18 -3.72 24.68 21.69
C ASN A 18 -2.23 24.32 21.84
N ALA A 19 -1.41 25.18 22.47
CA ALA A 19 0.01 24.90 22.74
C ALA A 19 0.26 23.87 23.87
N VAL A 20 -0.73 23.59 24.71
CA VAL A 20 -0.68 22.64 25.85
C VAL A 20 -1.47 21.35 25.54
N ARG A 21 -1.90 21.18 24.28
CA ARG A 21 -2.56 19.97 23.79
C ARG A 21 -1.58 19.22 22.89
N SER A 22 -0.44 18.80 23.44
CA SER A 22 0.47 17.93 22.71
C SER A 22 -0.16 16.55 22.54
N GLU A 23 0.27 15.79 21.52
CA GLU A 23 -0.18 14.41 21.32
C GLU A 23 0.05 13.56 22.59
N THR A 24 1.19 13.78 23.26
CA THR A 24 1.53 13.16 24.55
C THR A 24 0.51 13.45 25.66
N ASP A 25 -0.01 14.68 25.76
CA ASP A 25 -1.01 15.03 26.78
C ASP A 25 -2.33 14.30 26.56
N ILE A 26 -2.72 14.11 25.30
CA ILE A 26 -3.93 13.36 24.92
C ILE A 26 -3.76 11.88 25.27
N VAL A 27 -2.63 11.30 24.88
CA VAL A 27 -2.30 9.90 25.17
C VAL A 27 -2.31 9.65 26.68
N ASN A 28 -1.65 10.50 27.47
CA ASN A 28 -1.59 10.35 28.93
C ASN A 28 -2.97 10.36 29.59
N VAL A 29 -3.86 11.28 29.19
CA VAL A 29 -5.24 11.34 29.73
C VAL A 29 -6.05 10.11 29.34
N VAL A 30 -5.90 9.64 28.09
CA VAL A 30 -6.58 8.43 27.62
C VAL A 30 -6.08 7.20 28.39
N GLU A 31 -4.77 7.04 28.56
CA GLU A 31 -4.20 5.94 29.34
C GLU A 31 -4.68 5.95 30.79
N GLN A 32 -4.63 7.10 31.47
CA GLN A 32 -5.12 7.22 32.84
C GLN A 32 -6.59 6.80 32.98
N ARG A 33 -7.44 7.15 32.01
CA ARG A 33 -8.85 6.74 32.00
C ARG A 33 -9.03 5.24 31.79
N ILE A 34 -8.24 4.65 30.89
CA ILE A 34 -8.25 3.20 30.67
C ILE A 34 -7.87 2.47 31.97
N TRP A 35 -6.81 2.92 32.65
CA TRP A 35 -6.38 2.36 33.93
C TRP A 35 -7.46 2.45 35.01
N HIS A 36 -8.05 3.62 35.24
CA HIS A 36 -9.15 3.77 36.21
C HIS A 36 -10.34 2.88 35.84
N SER A 37 -10.70 2.80 34.56
CA SER A 37 -11.78 1.93 34.10
C SER A 37 -11.47 0.43 34.29
N MET A 38 -10.20 0.03 34.24
CA MET A 38 -9.76 -1.33 34.58
C MET A 38 -9.87 -1.60 36.08
N GLU A 39 -9.42 -0.67 36.93
CA GLU A 39 -9.49 -0.78 38.40
C GLU A 39 -10.93 -0.83 38.91
N GLU A 40 -11.81 0.00 38.34
CA GLU A 40 -13.24 0.05 38.66
C GLU A 40 -14.02 -1.14 38.10
N GLY A 41 -13.36 -2.03 37.33
CA GLY A 41 -13.98 -3.23 36.78
C GLY A 41 -15.00 -2.94 35.67
N HIS A 42 -14.95 -1.78 35.01
CA HIS A 42 -15.86 -1.44 33.91
C HIS A 42 -15.77 -2.42 32.73
N PHE A 43 -14.65 -3.13 32.58
CA PHE A 43 -14.47 -4.19 31.57
C PHE A 43 -14.92 -5.57 32.05
N GLU A 44 -15.34 -5.72 33.31
CA GLU A 44 -15.66 -7.03 33.87
C GLU A 44 -17.02 -7.58 33.47
N ASN A 45 -18.00 -6.70 33.25
CA ASN A 45 -19.38 -7.09 32.90
C ASN A 45 -19.77 -6.62 31.49
N LEU A 46 -18.82 -6.71 30.54
CA LEU A 46 -19.11 -6.35 29.16
C LEU A 46 -20.05 -7.39 28.52
N PRO A 47 -21.07 -6.95 27.77
CA PRO A 47 -21.95 -7.85 27.05
C PRO A 47 -21.13 -8.69 26.06
N GLY A 48 -21.14 -10.01 26.26
CA GLY A 48 -20.38 -10.95 25.43
C GLY A 48 -18.97 -11.30 25.95
N LYS A 49 -18.54 -10.79 27.12
CA LYS A 49 -17.27 -11.21 27.74
C LYS A 49 -17.23 -12.73 27.89
N GLY A 50 -16.15 -13.36 27.42
CA GLY A 50 -15.93 -14.80 27.48
C GLY A 50 -16.71 -15.64 26.46
N LYS A 51 -17.58 -15.03 25.64
CA LYS A 51 -18.25 -15.75 24.54
C LYS A 51 -17.39 -15.72 23.28
N PRO A 52 -17.37 -16.79 22.47
CA PRO A 52 -16.69 -16.78 21.18
C PRO A 52 -17.24 -15.66 20.30
N LEU A 53 -16.35 -14.83 19.75
CA LEU A 53 -16.72 -13.79 18.81
C LEU A 53 -17.15 -14.43 17.49
N ASN A 54 -18.33 -14.06 16.99
CA ASN A 54 -18.77 -14.51 15.69
C ASN A 54 -18.13 -13.68 14.59
N LEU A 55 -17.12 -14.23 13.94
CA LEU A 55 -16.40 -13.57 12.83
C LEU A 55 -17.13 -13.69 11.48
N ASN A 56 -18.26 -14.40 11.42
CA ASN A 56 -18.94 -14.73 10.16
C ASN A 56 -19.94 -13.67 9.69
N SER A 57 -20.16 -12.61 10.46
CA SER A 57 -21.09 -11.56 10.10
C SER A 57 -20.54 -10.22 10.55
N ASN A 58 -20.58 -9.24 9.64
CA ASN A 58 -20.26 -7.87 9.96
C ASN A 58 -21.55 -7.13 10.33
N PRO A 59 -21.76 -6.75 11.61
CA PRO A 59 -22.97 -6.05 12.05
C PRO A 59 -23.17 -4.69 11.37
N HIS A 60 -22.13 -4.15 10.74
CA HIS A 60 -22.11 -2.85 10.07
C HIS A 60 -22.16 -2.95 8.54
N ALA A 61 -22.17 -4.16 7.97
CA ALA A 61 -22.32 -4.35 6.53
C ALA A 61 -23.79 -4.27 6.12
N ASP A 62 -24.04 -3.85 4.88
CA ASP A 62 -25.37 -3.97 4.28
C ASP A 62 -25.78 -5.46 4.22
N PRO A 63 -27.04 -5.82 4.55
CA PRO A 63 -27.47 -7.22 4.59
C PRO A 63 -27.29 -7.99 3.28
N ALA A 64 -27.43 -7.32 2.13
CA ALA A 64 -27.22 -7.95 0.83
C ALA A 64 -25.73 -8.20 0.57
N GLU A 65 -24.88 -7.25 0.95
CA GLU A 65 -23.42 -7.35 0.83
C GLU A 65 -22.84 -8.43 1.76
N ASP A 66 -23.27 -8.49 3.03
CA ASP A 66 -22.91 -9.56 3.98
C ASP A 66 -23.30 -10.94 3.45
N THR A 67 -24.48 -11.04 2.84
CA THR A 67 -24.96 -12.30 2.23
C THR A 67 -24.11 -12.71 1.04
N LEU A 68 -23.79 -11.78 0.15
CA LEU A 68 -22.91 -12.02 -0.99
C LEU A 68 -21.54 -12.54 -0.53
N TYR A 69 -20.87 -11.83 0.39
CA TYR A 69 -19.56 -12.24 0.89
C TYR A 69 -19.59 -13.58 1.63
N ARG A 70 -20.66 -13.87 2.36
CA ARG A 70 -20.87 -15.16 3.00
C ARG A 70 -21.02 -16.31 1.99
N ILE A 71 -21.76 -16.11 0.89
CA ILE A 71 -21.88 -17.12 -0.17
C ILE A 71 -20.53 -17.37 -0.84
N LEU A 72 -19.80 -16.30 -1.17
CA LEU A 72 -18.47 -16.40 -1.78
C LEU A 72 -17.50 -17.15 -0.86
N SER A 73 -17.43 -16.77 0.42
CA SER A 73 -16.59 -17.42 1.43
C SER A 73 -16.90 -18.91 1.60
N ARG A 74 -18.20 -19.28 1.65
CA ARG A 74 -18.62 -20.69 1.75
C ARG A 74 -18.17 -21.53 0.55
N ASN A 75 -18.11 -20.93 -0.64
CA ASN A 75 -17.64 -21.60 -1.85
C ASN A 75 -16.12 -21.48 -2.06
N SER A 76 -15.39 -20.91 -1.09
CA SER A 76 -13.96 -20.61 -1.21
C SER A 76 -13.64 -19.74 -2.44
N CYS A 77 -14.58 -18.89 -2.85
CA CYS A 77 -14.41 -17.91 -3.92
C CYS A 77 -14.13 -16.53 -3.32
N ALA A 78 -13.28 -15.76 -3.98
CA ALA A 78 -13.09 -14.36 -3.64
C ALA A 78 -14.02 -13.46 -4.47
N PRO A 79 -14.39 -12.27 -3.96
CA PRO A 79 -15.05 -11.25 -4.76
C PRO A 79 -14.23 -10.86 -5.99
N GLU A 80 -14.92 -10.43 -7.05
CA GLU A 80 -14.29 -10.03 -8.31
C GLU A 80 -13.17 -8.99 -8.12
N TRP A 81 -13.41 -7.98 -7.28
CA TRP A 81 -12.41 -6.95 -7.01
C TRP A 81 -11.14 -7.50 -6.33
N VAL A 82 -11.24 -8.59 -5.56
CA VAL A 82 -10.08 -9.25 -4.93
C VAL A 82 -9.26 -9.97 -6.01
N GLU A 83 -9.91 -10.74 -6.86
CA GLU A 83 -9.25 -11.44 -7.97
C GLU A 83 -8.62 -10.45 -8.95
N LEU A 84 -9.32 -9.38 -9.32
CA LEU A 84 -8.77 -8.32 -10.17
C LEU A 84 -7.54 -7.65 -9.53
N ASN A 85 -7.59 -7.37 -8.23
CA ASN A 85 -6.41 -6.85 -7.51
C ASN A 85 -5.23 -7.82 -7.53
N LYS A 86 -5.48 -9.13 -7.44
CA LYS A 86 -4.45 -10.17 -7.50
C LYS A 86 -3.82 -10.22 -8.89
N GLU A 87 -4.63 -10.13 -9.95
CA GLU A 87 -4.15 -10.05 -11.33
C GLU A 87 -3.28 -8.81 -11.56
N ILE A 88 -3.74 -7.63 -11.12
CA ILE A 88 -2.98 -6.37 -11.22
C ILE A 88 -1.60 -6.52 -10.54
N ARG A 89 -1.56 -7.07 -9.33
CA ARG A 89 -0.29 -7.31 -8.62
C ARG A 89 0.61 -8.29 -9.36
N GLY A 90 0.03 -9.34 -9.95
CA GLY A 90 0.75 -10.30 -10.77
C GLY A 90 1.38 -9.66 -12.00
N MET A 91 0.63 -8.82 -12.71
CA MET A 91 1.14 -8.05 -13.84
C MET A 91 2.31 -7.16 -13.40
N ILE A 92 2.14 -6.35 -12.34
CA ILE A 92 3.19 -5.46 -11.82
C ILE A 92 4.48 -6.23 -11.49
N ALA A 93 4.37 -7.42 -10.89
CA ALA A 93 5.52 -8.26 -10.60
C ALA A 93 6.24 -8.69 -11.90
N GLY A 94 5.49 -9.13 -12.92
CA GLY A 94 6.02 -9.46 -14.24
C GLY A 94 6.74 -8.28 -14.91
N TRP A 95 6.14 -7.08 -14.88
CA TRP A 95 6.74 -5.86 -15.40
C TRP A 95 8.08 -5.53 -14.74
N ARG A 96 8.21 -5.73 -13.42
CA ARG A 96 9.47 -5.50 -12.70
C ARG A 96 10.59 -6.44 -13.16
N VAL A 97 10.28 -7.71 -13.38
CA VAL A 97 11.26 -8.69 -13.91
C VAL A 97 11.71 -8.29 -15.31
N LEU A 98 10.78 -7.90 -16.18
CA LEU A 98 11.10 -7.46 -17.54
C LEU A 98 12.00 -6.21 -17.54
N GLN A 99 11.72 -5.24 -16.66
CA GLN A 99 12.56 -4.05 -16.49
C GLN A 99 14.00 -4.41 -16.12
N GLU A 100 14.20 -5.37 -15.21
CA GLU A 100 15.53 -5.83 -14.84
C GLU A 100 16.24 -6.53 -16.00
N GLN A 101 15.52 -7.32 -16.79
CA GLN A 101 16.08 -7.93 -18.00
C GLN A 101 16.52 -6.89 -19.03
N ILE A 102 15.71 -5.85 -19.26
CA ILE A 102 16.06 -4.73 -20.15
C ILE A 102 17.31 -4.01 -19.62
N ARG A 103 17.40 -3.77 -18.32
CA ARG A 103 18.58 -3.16 -17.68
C ARG A 103 19.83 -3.99 -17.95
N GLN A 104 19.76 -5.30 -17.81
CA GLN A 104 20.89 -6.20 -18.11
C GLN A 104 21.28 -6.19 -19.59
N ILE A 105 20.31 -6.12 -20.50
CA ILE A 105 20.58 -5.99 -21.94
C ILE A 105 21.30 -4.67 -22.22
N ASN A 106 20.81 -3.56 -21.65
CA ASN A 106 21.41 -2.25 -21.82
C ASN A 106 22.85 -2.20 -21.28
N ASP A 107 23.13 -2.83 -20.13
CA ASP A 107 24.51 -2.95 -19.60
C ASP A 107 25.42 -3.72 -20.56
N LYS A 108 24.94 -4.83 -21.14
CA LYS A 108 25.69 -5.60 -22.13
C LYS A 108 25.94 -4.80 -23.41
N VAL A 109 24.93 -4.10 -23.92
CA VAL A 109 25.06 -3.21 -25.09
C VAL A 109 26.08 -2.11 -24.79
N PHE A 110 26.02 -1.50 -23.62
CA PHE A 110 26.96 -0.48 -23.21
C PHE A 110 28.40 -1.01 -23.16
N ARG A 111 28.64 -2.16 -22.52
CA ARG A 111 29.96 -2.81 -22.49
C ARG A 111 30.46 -3.16 -23.88
N TYR A 112 29.58 -3.72 -24.72
CA TYR A 112 29.91 -4.02 -26.12
C TYR A 112 30.37 -2.75 -26.86
N ASN A 113 29.66 -1.64 -26.66
CA ASN A 113 29.99 -0.36 -27.28
C ASN A 113 31.30 0.26 -26.78
N GLN A 114 31.75 -0.08 -25.57
CA GLN A 114 33.05 0.36 -25.07
C GLN A 114 34.21 -0.49 -25.61
N ILE A 115 33.99 -1.78 -25.83
CA ILE A 115 35.02 -2.73 -26.27
C ILE A 115 35.23 -2.66 -27.79
N VAL A 116 34.14 -2.54 -28.53
CA VAL A 116 34.16 -2.56 -30.00
C VAL A 116 34.25 -1.13 -30.50
N SER A 117 35.35 -0.81 -31.19
CA SER A 117 35.52 0.51 -31.82
C SER A 117 34.36 0.78 -32.79
N PHE A 118 33.92 2.05 -32.84
CA PHE A 118 32.75 2.49 -33.61
C PHE A 118 32.76 1.98 -35.07
N GLY A 119 33.93 1.95 -35.72
CA GLY A 119 34.08 1.41 -37.07
C GLY A 119 33.65 -0.06 -37.22
N ARG A 120 33.85 -0.90 -36.19
CA ARG A 120 33.48 -2.32 -36.20
C ARG A 120 32.02 -2.56 -35.81
N GLN A 121 31.39 -1.65 -35.07
CA GLN A 121 29.93 -1.64 -34.89
C GLN A 121 29.21 -1.31 -36.20
N MET A 122 29.78 -0.39 -36.97
CA MET A 122 29.25 0.06 -38.26
C MET A 122 29.43 -0.95 -39.39
N PHE A 123 30.17 -2.06 -39.23
CA PHE A 123 30.40 -3.04 -40.31
C PHE A 123 29.10 -3.69 -40.86
N GLY A 124 27.98 -3.64 -40.12
CA GLY A 124 26.66 -4.04 -40.60
C GLY A 124 25.93 -2.98 -41.45
N LEU A 125 26.41 -1.73 -41.45
CA LEU A 125 25.94 -0.61 -42.25
C LEU A 125 27.10 -0.18 -43.14
N ASN A 126 27.07 -0.59 -44.40
CA ASN A 126 28.15 -0.50 -45.41
C ASN A 126 28.76 0.92 -45.60
N TRP A 127 29.45 1.45 -44.60
CA TRP A 127 29.95 2.82 -44.53
C TRP A 127 31.14 3.03 -45.47
N GLU A 128 31.93 1.99 -45.71
CA GLU A 128 33.03 2.03 -46.67
C GLU A 128 32.52 2.25 -48.11
N LYS A 129 31.44 1.55 -48.51
CA LYS A 129 30.80 1.79 -49.83
C LYS A 129 30.22 3.20 -49.96
N GLU A 130 29.72 3.77 -48.88
CA GLU A 130 29.10 5.09 -48.89
C GLU A 130 30.16 6.22 -48.88
N VAL A 131 31.27 6.02 -48.17
CA VAL A 131 32.43 6.92 -48.19
C VAL A 131 33.13 6.89 -49.57
N ASP A 132 33.21 5.73 -50.21
CA ASP A 132 33.78 5.62 -51.57
C ASP A 132 32.90 6.31 -52.62
N LYS A 133 31.57 6.31 -52.46
CA LYS A 133 30.65 7.13 -53.28
C LYS A 133 30.85 8.62 -53.10
N LEU A 134 31.21 9.08 -51.89
CA LEU A 134 31.46 10.51 -51.63
C LEU A 134 32.81 10.99 -52.16
N LYS A 135 33.79 10.09 -52.34
CA LYS A 135 35.10 10.41 -52.93
C LYS A 135 35.13 10.33 -54.46
N SER A 136 34.06 9.81 -55.07
CA SER A 136 33.95 9.62 -56.53
C SER A 136 33.04 10.64 -57.22
N ASN A 137 32.52 11.63 -56.49
CA ASN A 137 31.94 12.88 -57.00
C ASN A 137 32.88 14.05 -56.70
#